data_AF-A0A842Q6Y0-F1
#
_entry.id   AF-A0A842Q6Y0-F1
#
_cell.length_a   1.000
_cell.length_b   1.000
_cell.length_c   1.000
_cell.angle_alpha   90.00
_cell.angle_beta   90.00
_cell.angle_gamma   90.00
#
_symmetry.space_group_name_H-M   'P 1'
#
loop_
_entity.id
_entity.type
_entity.pdbx_description
1 polymer ?
#
loop_
_entity_poly.entity_id
_entity_poly.type
_entity_poly.pdbx_seq_one_letter_code
_entity_poly.pdbx_strand_id
1 'polypeptide(L)' 'PMPTARHGLAAVAIGDKIYVIGGGPEPGLSVTNVNEIFHVR' A
#
# COMPACT_ATOMS: atom_id res chain seq x y z
N PRO A 1 4.04 -10.03 5.34
CA PRO A 1 2.81 -9.32 5.80
C PRO A 1 2.97 -7.82 5.57
N MET A 2 1.89 -7.07 5.35
CA MET A 2 1.98 -5.61 5.22
C MET A 2 2.23 -4.94 6.59
N PRO A 3 3.13 -3.95 6.71
CA PRO A 3 3.34 -3.21 7.97
C PRO A 3 2.13 -2.40 8.40
N THR A 4 1.47 -1.72 7.45
CA THR A 4 0.26 -0.95 7.71
C THR A 4 -0.95 -1.63 7.07
N ALA A 5 -1.89 -2.12 7.86
CA ALA A 5 -3.16 -2.63 7.36
C ALA A 5 -3.97 -1.48 6.75
N ARG A 6 -4.35 -1.61 5.48
CA ARG A 6 -5.16 -0.61 4.76
C ARG A 6 -5.88 -1.22 3.57
N HIS A 7 -7.00 -0.62 3.18
CA HIS A 7 -7.81 -0.99 2.01
C HIS A 7 -7.85 0.17 1.00
N GLY A 8 -8.43 -0.08 -0.19
CA GLY A 8 -8.67 0.96 -1.20
C GLY A 8 -7.40 1.61 -1.77
N LEU A 9 -6.26 0.92 -1.71
CA LEU A 9 -4.96 1.40 -2.15
C LEU A 9 -4.67 1.06 -3.62
N ALA A 10 -3.69 1.76 -4.21
CA ALA A 10 -3.12 1.38 -5.51
C ALA A 10 -1.82 0.58 -5.32
N ALA A 11 -1.62 -0.45 -6.14
CA ALA A 11 -0.39 -1.23 -6.14
C ALA A 11 0.19 -1.36 -7.57
N VAL A 12 1.50 -1.20 -7.71
CA VAL A 12 2.21 -1.37 -9.00
C VAL A 12 3.56 -2.06 -8.80
N ALA A 13 3.89 -3.00 -9.69
CA ALA A 13 5.19 -3.65 -9.72
C ALA A 13 6.13 -2.96 -10.71
N ILE A 14 7.35 -2.65 -10.29
CA ILE A 14 8.41 -2.09 -11.13
C ILE A 14 9.74 -2.76 -10.74
N GLY A 15 10.31 -3.55 -11.65
CA GLY A 15 11.50 -4.36 -11.36
C GLY A 15 11.26 -5.36 -10.22
N ASP A 16 12.13 -5.38 -9.22
CA ASP A 16 12.05 -6.23 -8.03
C ASP A 16 11.21 -5.62 -6.90
N LYS A 17 10.42 -4.58 -7.19
CA LYS A 17 9.71 -3.78 -6.19
C LYS A 17 8.21 -3.76 -6.46
N ILE A 18 7.43 -3.79 -5.37
CA ILE A 18 6.00 -3.51 -5.37
C ILE A 18 5.79 -2.22 -4.57
N TYR A 19 5.24 -1.21 -5.24
CA TYR A 19 4.86 0.06 -4.64
C TYR A 19 3.40 -0.02 -4.21
N VAL A 20 3.11 0.39 -2.98
CA VAL A 20 1.77 0.35 -2.38
C VAL A 20 1.43 1.77 -1.89
N ILE A 21 0.53 2.45 -2.62
CA ILE A 21 0.30 3.90 -2.54
C ILE A 21 -1.09 4.17 -1.96
N GLY A 22 -1.13 4.97 -0.89
CA GLY A 22 -2.37 5.46 -0.29
C GLY A 22 -3.24 4.36 0.31
N GLY A 23 -4.57 4.53 0.22
CA GLY A 23 -5.58 3.72 0.90
C GLY A 23 -6.00 4.32 2.24
N GLY A 24 -6.64 3.52 3.10
CA GLY A 24 -7.00 3.91 4.47
C GLY A 24 -7.11 2.73 5.43
N PRO A 25 -6.93 2.93 6.76
CA PRO A 25 -6.96 1.87 7.76
C PRO A 25 -8.35 1.24 7.96
N GLU A 26 -9.42 1.99 7.70
CA GLU A 26 -10.80 1.57 7.99
C GLU A 26 -11.73 1.78 6.79
N PRO A 27 -12.74 0.92 6.57
CA PRO A 27 -13.78 1.12 5.55
C PRO A 27 -14.48 2.48 5.67
N GLY A 28 -15.07 2.97 4.57
CA GLY A 28 -15.86 4.20 4.58
C GLY A 28 -15.05 5.47 4.30
N LEU A 29 -14.25 5.45 3.23
CA LEU A 29 -13.48 6.62 2.75
C LEU A 29 -12.41 7.15 3.72
N SER A 30 -11.94 6.33 4.67
CA SER A 30 -10.71 6.63 5.41
C SER A 30 -9.54 6.73 4.43
N VAL A 31 -8.66 7.72 4.63
CA VAL A 31 -7.50 7.97 3.76
C VAL A 31 -6.22 8.13 4.56
N THR A 32 -5.08 7.74 3.99
CA THR A 32 -3.74 7.90 4.53
C THR A 32 -2.76 8.41 3.48
N ASN A 33 -1.68 9.03 3.92
CA ASN A 33 -0.53 9.42 3.09
C ASN A 33 0.62 8.38 3.14
N VAL A 34 0.39 7.21 3.75
CA VAL A 34 1.39 6.13 3.80
C VAL A 34 1.68 5.59 2.40
N ASN A 35 2.96 5.45 2.12
CA ASN A 35 3.49 4.80 0.93
C ASN A 35 4.53 3.77 1.37
N GLU A 36 4.41 2.54 0.89
CA GLU A 36 5.32 1.45 1.24
C GLU A 36 5.87 0.79 -0.03
N ILE A 37 7.07 0.23 0.08
CA ILE A 37 7.71 -0.54 -0.98
C ILE A 37 8.10 -1.89 -0.41
N PHE A 38 7.72 -2.96 -1.12
CA PHE A 38 8.16 -4.31 -0.84
C PHE A 38 9.17 -4.74 -1.90
N HIS A 39 10.22 -5.44 -1.49
CA HIS A 39 11.15 -6.09 -2.41
C HIS A 39 10.75 -7.56 -2.59
N VAL A 40 10.72 -8.03 -3.83
CA VAL A 40 10.27 -9.37 -4.22
C VAL A 40 11.44 -10.37 -4.28
N ARG A 41 12.55 -10.09 -3.58
CA ARG A 41 13.72 -10.97 -3.50
C ARG A 41 13.72 -11.77 -2.21
#